data_AF-A0A955BIE2-F1
#
_entry.id   AF-A0A955BIE2-F1
#
_cell.length_a   1.000
_cell.length_b   1.000
_cell.length_c   1.000
_cell.angle_alpha   90.00
_cell.angle_beta   90.00
_cell.angle_gamma   90.00
#
_symmetry.space_group_name_H-M   'P 1'
#
loop_
_entity.id
_entity.type
_entity.pdbx_description
1 polymer ?
#
loop_
_entity_poly.entity_id
_entity_poly.type
_entity_poly.pdbx_seq_one_letter_code
_entity_poly.pdbx_strand_id
1 'polypeptide(L)'
;PWNLRKDPDNAKQLQDVCTVAMNLLRQLANYLAPVLPRLAEQAGELLGRPLDGWNASQQPLVGTPVAKFTHMMQRIERKDVDAMIEEGKQEAAAAAEAS
;
A
#
# COMPACT_ATOMS: atom_id res chain seq x y z
N PRO A 1 -4.04 3.79 -18.70
CA PRO A 1 -2.92 2.83 -18.96
C PRO A 1 -3.36 1.60 -19.78
N TRP A 2 -4.46 0.93 -19.44
CA TRP A 2 -4.91 -0.30 -20.13
C TRP A 2 -5.26 -0.11 -21.62
N ASN A 3 -5.73 1.07 -22.01
CA ASN A 3 -5.96 1.39 -23.42
C ASN A 3 -4.65 1.69 -24.16
N LEU A 4 -3.75 2.49 -23.57
CA LEU A 4 -2.44 2.82 -24.16
C LEU A 4 -1.57 1.58 -24.38
N ARG A 5 -1.65 0.59 -23.48
CA ARG A 5 -0.91 -0.70 -23.59
C ARG A 5 -1.23 -1.49 -24.86
N LYS A 6 -2.38 -1.24 -25.50
CA LYS A 6 -2.80 -1.99 -26.69
C LYS A 6 -1.98 -1.63 -27.93
N ASP A 7 -1.34 -0.47 -27.93
CA ASP A 7 -0.61 0.08 -29.06
C ASP A 7 0.86 0.33 -28.66
N PRO A 8 1.83 -0.38 -29.27
CA PRO A 8 3.25 -0.22 -28.99
C PRO A 8 3.79 1.21 -29.16
N ASP A 9 3.19 2.01 -30.05
CA ASP A 9 3.63 3.39 -30.30
C ASP A 9 3.39 4.29 -29.08
N ASN A 10 2.48 3.90 -28.18
CA ASN A 10 2.20 4.60 -26.94
C ASN A 10 3.09 4.16 -25.77
N ALA A 11 4.13 3.34 -25.98
CA ALA A 11 4.97 2.80 -24.90
C ALA A 11 5.53 3.90 -23.98
N LYS A 12 6.02 5.01 -24.56
CA LYS A 12 6.53 6.14 -23.79
C LYS A 12 5.42 6.81 -22.96
N GLN A 13 4.27 7.09 -23.57
CA GLN A 13 3.15 7.71 -22.88
C GLN A 13 2.60 6.81 -21.77
N LEU A 14 2.56 5.50 -22.00
CA LEU A 14 2.19 4.51 -20.99
C LEU A 14 3.15 4.57 -19.79
N GLN A 15 4.45 4.61 -20.04
CA GLN A 15 5.45 4.77 -18.98
C GLN A 15 5.24 6.07 -18.21
N ASP A 16 5.10 7.21 -18.90
CA ASP A 16 4.90 8.52 -18.30
C ASP A 16 3.68 8.53 -17.36
N VAL A 17 2.54 7.97 -17.81
CA VAL A 17 1.32 7.84 -17.00
C VAL A 17 1.54 6.96 -15.77
N CYS A 18 2.21 5.81 -15.93
CA CYS A 18 2.52 4.92 -14.80
C CYS A 18 3.48 5.58 -13.80
N THR A 19 4.47 6.34 -14.27
CA THR A 19 5.39 7.10 -13.41
C THR A 19 4.67 8.16 -12.59
N VAL A 20 3.71 8.88 -13.20
CA VAL A 20 2.86 9.83 -12.46
C VAL A 20 2.05 9.11 -11.39
N ALA A 21 1.41 7.98 -11.72
CA ALA A 21 0.63 7.20 -10.76
C ALA A 21 1.47 6.70 -9.58
N MET A 22 2.71 6.26 -9.82
CA MET A 22 3.64 5.86 -8.76
C MET A 22 4.03 7.03 -7.85
N ASN A 23 4.25 8.22 -8.41
CA ASN A 23 4.52 9.41 -7.62
C ASN A 23 3.32 9.86 -6.78
N LEU A 24 2.10 9.68 -7.28
CA LEU A 24 0.88 9.92 -6.50
C LEU A 24 0.71 8.89 -5.38
N LEU A 25 0.96 7.61 -5.65
CA LEU A 25 0.98 6.56 -4.62
C LEU A 25 1.94 6.93 -3.49
N ARG A 26 3.15 7.38 -3.82
CA ARG A 26 4.15 7.84 -2.84
C ARG A 26 3.61 8.95 -1.94
N GLN A 27 2.94 9.94 -2.51
CA GLN A 27 2.34 11.04 -1.75
C GLN A 27 1.24 10.55 -0.81
N LEU A 28 0.33 9.71 -1.31
CA LEU A 28 -0.74 9.12 -0.49
C LEU A 28 -0.18 8.24 0.64
N ALA A 29 0.81 7.40 0.35
CA ALA A 29 1.46 6.55 1.34
C ALA A 29 2.20 7.37 2.41
N ASN A 30 2.85 8.47 2.03
CA ASN A 30 3.45 9.42 2.97
C ASN A 30 2.38 10.02 3.92
N TYR A 31 1.24 10.42 3.38
CA TYR A 31 0.17 11.03 4.18
C TYR A 31 -0.49 10.02 5.13
N LEU A 32 -0.55 8.76 4.70
CA LEU A 32 -1.10 7.67 5.49
C LEU A 32 -0.10 7.06 6.47
N ALA A 33 1.20 7.37 6.39
CA ALA A 33 2.22 6.75 7.23
C ALA A 33 1.92 6.77 8.75
N PRO A 34 1.35 7.85 9.34
CA PRO A 34 0.99 7.85 10.76
C PRO A 34 -0.14 6.88 11.14
N VAL A 35 -0.96 6.47 10.17
CA VAL A 35 -2.14 5.61 10.36
C VAL A 35 -1.86 4.18 9.88
N LEU A 36 -1.14 4.06 8.76
CA LEU A 36 -0.83 2.81 8.07
C LEU A 36 0.69 2.69 7.84
N PRO A 37 1.50 2.55 8.91
CA PRO A 37 2.96 2.56 8.81
C PRO A 37 3.50 1.39 7.96
N ARG A 38 2.87 0.21 8.02
CA ARG A 38 3.25 -0.94 7.19
C ARG A 38 3.04 -0.69 5.69
N LEU A 39 1.97 -0.01 5.32
CA LEU A 39 1.72 0.36 3.93
C LEU A 39 2.77 1.35 3.42
N ALA A 40 3.16 2.31 4.26
CA ALA A 40 4.21 3.27 3.94
C ALA A 40 5.57 2.60 3.71
N GLU A 41 5.93 1.62 4.54
CA GLU A 41 7.13 0.80 4.38
C GLU A 41 7.11 0.03 3.05
N GLN A 42 6.03 -0.73 2.78
CA GLN A 42 5.89 -1.49 1.53
C GLN A 42 5.92 -0.60 0.28
N ALA A 43 5.31 0.60 0.34
CA ALA A 43 5.39 1.58 -0.74
C ALA A 43 6.82 2.10 -0.93
N GLY A 44 7.56 2.31 0.17
CA GLY A 44 8.98 2.67 0.11
C GLY A 44 9.85 1.58 -0.52
N GLU A 45 9.61 0.31 -0.18
CA GLU A 45 10.27 -0.84 -0.78
C GLU A 45 10.00 -0.92 -2.29
N LEU A 46 8.73 -0.78 -2.70
CA LEU A 46 8.34 -0.76 -4.11
C LEU A 46 9.09 0.32 -4.91
N LEU A 47 9.24 1.51 -4.31
CA LEU A 47 9.88 2.67 -4.94
C LEU A 47 11.40 2.69 -4.75
N GLY A 48 11.97 1.74 -4.01
CA GLY A 48 13.40 1.68 -3.71
C GLY A 48 13.90 2.84 -2.86
N ARG A 49 13.02 3.53 -2.13
CA ARG A 49 13.36 4.68 -1.28
C ARG A 49 12.38 4.78 -0.10
N PRO A 50 12.89 4.94 1.14
CA PRO A 50 12.06 5.23 2.29
C PRO A 50 11.19 6.48 2.12
N LEU A 51 10.06 6.46 2.82
CA LEU A 51 9.08 7.52 2.84
C LEU A 51 9.46 8.54 3.93
N ASP A 52 10.42 9.42 3.62
CA ASP A 52 11.06 10.36 4.56
C ASP A 52 10.21 11.62 4.90
N GLY A 53 8.90 11.45 5.01
CA GLY A 53 7.98 12.52 5.43
C GLY A 53 7.62 13.55 4.35
N TRP A 54 6.94 14.63 4.77
CA TRP A 54 6.23 15.55 3.88
C TRP A 54 7.13 16.27 2.87
N ASN A 55 8.36 16.64 3.26
CA ASN A 55 9.29 17.33 2.36
C ASN A 55 9.73 16.44 1.19
N ALA A 56 9.90 15.14 1.43
CA ALA A 56 10.28 14.19 0.40
C ALA A 56 9.18 13.99 -0.65
N SER A 57 7.91 14.27 -0.30
CA SER A 57 6.75 14.20 -1.21
C SER A 57 6.77 15.26 -2.32
N GLN A 58 7.52 16.36 -2.13
CA GLN A 58 7.59 17.49 -3.06
C GLN A 58 8.55 17.24 -4.24
N GLN A 59 9.37 16.19 -4.17
CA GLN A 59 10.32 15.83 -5.22
C GLN A 59 9.86 14.56 -5.95
N PRO A 60 9.44 14.65 -7.22
CA PRO A 60 9.09 13.48 -8.00
C PRO A 60 10.26 12.52 -8.19
N LEU A 61 10.00 11.22 -8.05
CA LEU A 61 10.94 10.17 -8.44
C LEU A 61 10.86 9.95 -9.95
N VAL A 62 12.00 10.14 -10.62
CA VAL A 62 12.17 9.94 -12.06
C VAL A 62 13.52 9.25 -12.32
N GLY A 63 13.59 8.46 -13.40
CA GLY A 63 14.83 7.79 -13.80
C GLY A 63 15.30 6.66 -12.86
N THR A 64 14.50 6.30 -11.86
CA THR A 64 14.81 5.23 -10.91
C THR A 64 14.02 3.95 -11.24
N PRO A 65 14.64 2.76 -11.12
CA PRO A 65 13.92 1.50 -11.25
C PRO A 65 12.93 1.33 -10.08
N VAL A 66 11.81 0.67 -10.33
CA VAL A 66 10.87 0.21 -9.30
C VAL A 66 11.11 -1.27 -9.01
N ALA A 67 10.92 -1.68 -7.76
CA ALA A 67 10.99 -3.08 -7.38
C ALA A 67 9.77 -3.86 -7.92
N LYS A 68 9.84 -5.20 -7.82
CA LYS A 68 8.70 -6.04 -8.17
C LYS A 68 7.57 -5.82 -7.17
N PHE A 69 6.37 -5.55 -7.69
CA PHE A 69 5.19 -5.35 -6.84
C PHE A 69 4.87 -6.60 -6.01
N THR A 70 4.62 -6.38 -4.72
CA THR A 70 4.11 -7.36 -3.76
C THR A 70 2.77 -6.88 -3.22
N HIS A 71 1.93 -7.82 -2.79
CA HIS A 71 0.59 -7.52 -2.35
C HIS A 71 0.59 -6.81 -0.99
N MET A 72 0.10 -5.56 -0.94
CA MET A 72 0.24 -4.68 0.24
C MET A 72 -0.91 -4.82 1.25
N MET A 73 -2.16 -4.94 0.79
CA MET A 73 -3.33 -4.99 1.66
C MET A 73 -4.32 -6.05 1.20
N GLN A 74 -4.70 -6.94 2.10
CA GLN A 74 -5.74 -7.94 1.87
C GLN A 74 -7.11 -7.38 2.21
N ARG A 75 -8.09 -7.76 1.39
CA ARG A 75 -9.48 -7.50 1.69
C ARG A 75 -9.84 -8.27 2.96
N ILE A 76 -10.44 -7.58 3.91
CA ILE A 76 -11.01 -8.22 5.10
C ILE A 76 -12.30 -8.91 4.68
N GLU A 77 -12.40 -10.21 4.90
CA GLU A 77 -13.62 -10.97 4.65
C GLU A 77 -14.51 -10.99 5.89
N ARG A 78 -15.83 -11.07 5.67
CA ARG A 78 -16.80 -11.02 6.78
C ARG A 78 -16.58 -12.16 7.78
N LYS A 79 -16.25 -13.35 7.28
CA LYS A 79 -15.95 -14.53 8.08
C LYS A 79 -14.79 -14.32 9.07
N ASP A 80 -13.78 -13.54 8.68
CA ASP A 80 -12.59 -13.31 9.52
C ASP A 80 -12.95 -12.40 10.69
N VAL A 81 -13.85 -11.43 10.44
CA VAL A 81 -14.42 -10.57 11.48
C VAL A 81 -15.29 -11.38 12.43
N ASP A 82 -16.16 -12.24 11.91
CA ASP A 82 -17.06 -13.05 12.75
C ASP A 82 -16.26 -14.06 13.61
N ALA A 83 -15.18 -14.65 13.07
CA ALA A 83 -14.27 -15.52 13.81
C ALA A 83 -13.57 -14.77 14.96
N MET A 84 -13.02 -13.59 14.69
CA MET A 84 -12.38 -12.75 15.72
C MET A 84 -13.35 -12.38 16.85
N ILE A 85 -14.62 -12.11 16.52
CA ILE A 85 -15.66 -11.81 17.53
C ILE A 85 -15.93 -13.03 18.40
N GLU A 86 -16.00 -14.22 17.81
CA GLU A 86 -16.29 -15.45 18.56
C GLU A 86 -15.12 -15.86 19.47
N GLU A 87 -13.88 -15.77 18.97
CA GLU A 87 -12.68 -15.96 19.78
C GLU A 87 -12.68 -15.01 20.99
N GLY A 88 -12.98 -13.72 20.77
CA GLY A 88 -13.05 -12.74 21.86
C GLY A 88 -14.11 -13.05 22.93
N LYS A 89 -15.23 -13.70 22.58
CA LYS A 89 -16.23 -14.15 23.58
C LYS A 89 -15.71 -15.33 24.41
N GLN A 90 -15.03 -16.27 23.76
CA GLN A 90 -14.44 -17.42 24.44
C GLN A 90 -13.34 -16.99 25.41
N GLU A 91 -12.49 -16.05 25.01
CA GLU A 91 -11.47 -15.44 25.87
C GLU A 91 -12.09 -14.70 27.07
N ALA A 92 -13.16 -13.93 26.84
CA ALA A 92 -13.85 -13.20 27.91
C ALA A 92 -14.54 -14.15 28.92
N ALA A 93 -15.13 -15.25 28.45
CA ALA A 93 -15.73 -16.27 29.32
C ALA A 93 -14.67 -17.00 30.15
N ALA A 94 -13.55 -17.40 29.52
CA ALA A 94 -12.43 -18.05 30.21
C ALA A 94 -11.79 -17.13 31.26
N ALA A 95 -11.68 -15.82 30.99
CA ALA A 95 -11.17 -14.84 31.95
C ALA A 95 -12.11 -14.62 33.15
N ALA A 96 -13.43 -14.76 32.95
CA ALA A 96 -14.43 -14.63 34.02
C ALA A 96 -14.51 -15.88 34.91
N GLU A 97 -14.26 -17.08 34.38
CA GLU A 97 -14.21 -18.32 35.15
C GLU A 97 -12.89 -18.51 35.91
N ALA A 98 -11.83 -17.81 35.51
CA ALA A 98 -10.53 -17.82 36.17
C ALA A 98 -10.40 -16.78 37.32
N SER A 99 -11.42 -15.96 37.57
CA SER A 99 -11.47 -14.95 38.63
C SER A 99 -12.45 -15.31 39.74
#